data_AF-A0A3N0Z9K4-F1
#
_entry.id   AF-A0A3N0Z9K4-F1
#
_cell.length_a   1.000
_cell.length_b   1.000
_cell.length_c   1.000
_cell.angle_alpha   90.00
_cell.angle_beta   90.00
_cell.angle_gamma   90.00
#
_symmetry.space_group_name_H-M   'P 1'
#
loop_
_entity.id
_entity.type
_entity.pdbx_description
1 polymer ?
#
loop_
_entity_poly.entity_id
_entity_poly.type
_entity_poly.pdbx_seq_one_letter_code
_entity_poly.pdbx_strand_id
1 'polypeptide(L)'
;MGASQYPSSSPRSSVLHPMTRKTIELSHLEGHLNSLIEGVSGVDTDEVSVSVVEGDSVTLITGVETKHQDRIRWYFNDIRIAQINGDQSKTCTDVQCNGDTERFRDRLKLDHQTGSLTITNTRNTDAGKYELKISSGSSESEKIFSVTIRGESLFKKPSESKRCVWR
;
A
#
# COMPACT_ATOMS: atom_id res chain seq x y z
N MET A 1 -12.51 -81.65 -17.40
CA MET A 1 -12.25 -81.19 -18.79
C MET A 1 -12.77 -79.76 -18.86
N GLY A 2 -11.94 -78.71 -18.73
CA GLY A 2 -11.13 -78.09 -19.81
C GLY A 2 -11.98 -77.02 -20.53
N ALA A 3 -11.58 -75.78 -20.78
CA ALA A 3 -10.33 -75.05 -20.53
C ALA A 3 -10.58 -73.53 -20.58
N SER A 4 -9.75 -72.79 -19.84
CA SER A 4 -9.13 -71.48 -20.12
C SER A 4 -9.73 -70.55 -21.19
N GLN A 5 -10.04 -69.30 -20.80
CA GLN A 5 -9.33 -68.10 -21.29
C GLN A 5 -9.84 -66.80 -20.63
N TYR A 6 -8.94 -66.08 -19.96
CA TYR A 6 -8.98 -64.61 -19.82
C TYR A 6 -8.03 -64.04 -20.90
N PRO A 7 -8.26 -62.85 -21.49
CA PRO A 7 -7.79 -61.63 -20.83
C PRO A 7 -8.50 -60.29 -21.15
N SER A 8 -8.14 -59.31 -20.32
CA SER A 8 -7.86 -57.91 -20.66
C SER A 8 -8.95 -56.84 -20.57
N SER A 9 -8.64 -55.92 -19.64
CA SER A 9 -8.73 -54.45 -19.71
C SER A 9 -10.10 -53.76 -19.65
N SER A 10 -10.28 -53.10 -18.51
CA SER A 10 -11.15 -51.97 -18.15
C SER A 10 -11.49 -50.99 -19.27
N PRO A 11 -12.56 -50.19 -19.09
CA PRO A 11 -12.30 -48.89 -18.50
C PRO A 11 -13.26 -48.49 -17.36
N ARG A 12 -12.60 -48.01 -16.30
CA ARG A 12 -12.97 -46.96 -15.36
C ARG A 12 -14.22 -46.15 -15.75
N SER A 13 -15.26 -46.21 -14.92
CA SER A 13 -16.31 -45.18 -14.88
C SER A 13 -16.60 -44.82 -13.43
N SER A 14 -16.01 -43.72 -12.99
CA SER A 14 -16.32 -43.05 -11.73
C SER A 14 -16.91 -41.69 -12.11
N VAL A 15 -18.19 -41.51 -11.89
CA VAL A 15 -18.92 -40.25 -12.10
C VAL A 15 -20.08 -40.31 -11.09
N LEU A 16 -20.39 -39.35 -10.22
CA LEU A 16 -20.37 -37.88 -10.22
C LEU A 16 -20.35 -37.43 -8.72
N HIS A 17 -19.95 -36.23 -8.23
CA HIS A 17 -19.78 -34.89 -8.79
C HIS A 17 -18.94 -34.00 -7.83
N PRO A 18 -18.46 -32.84 -8.29
CA PRO A 18 -17.35 -32.07 -7.73
C PRO A 18 -17.70 -31.16 -6.55
N MET A 19 -16.66 -30.94 -5.73
CA MET A 19 -16.50 -29.82 -4.81
C MET A 19 -16.67 -28.51 -5.60
N THR A 20 -17.73 -27.74 -5.36
CA THR A 20 -17.90 -26.40 -5.93
C THR A 20 -18.17 -25.38 -4.83
N ARG A 21 -17.09 -24.94 -4.17
CA ARG A 21 -17.06 -23.60 -3.58
C ARG A 21 -16.37 -22.70 -4.60
N LYS A 22 -17.15 -22.13 -5.52
CA LYS A 22 -16.68 -20.97 -6.30
C LYS A 22 -17.02 -19.72 -5.52
N THR A 23 -16.01 -19.09 -4.92
CA THR A 23 -16.06 -17.66 -4.63
C THR A 23 -14.66 -17.10 -4.76
N ILE A 24 -14.50 -16.40 -5.89
CA ILE A 24 -13.51 -15.37 -6.22
C ILE A 24 -12.05 -15.78 -6.08
N GLU A 25 -11.47 -16.10 -7.24
CA GLU A 25 -10.05 -16.01 -7.54
C GLU A 25 -9.45 -14.72 -6.96
N LEU A 26 -8.58 -14.86 -5.97
CA LEU A 26 -7.68 -13.81 -5.48
C LEU A 26 -6.56 -13.58 -6.51
N SER A 27 -6.92 -13.16 -7.72
CA SER A 27 -5.97 -12.86 -8.79
C SER A 27 -6.19 -11.47 -9.38
N HIS A 28 -6.30 -10.45 -8.52
CA HIS A 28 -6.02 -9.09 -8.97
C HIS A 28 -5.67 -8.11 -7.82
N LEU A 29 -4.38 -8.09 -7.45
CA LEU A 29 -3.65 -7.05 -6.67
C LEU A 29 -3.14 -7.47 -5.28
N GLU A 30 -2.38 -8.55 -5.20
CA GLU A 30 -1.24 -8.63 -4.26
C GLU A 30 0.07 -8.30 -4.98
N GLY A 31 0.01 -7.28 -5.84
CA GLY A 31 1.18 -6.67 -6.44
C GLY A 31 1.61 -5.50 -5.56
N HIS A 32 2.69 -5.71 -4.81
CA HIS A 32 3.50 -4.72 -4.09
C HIS A 32 3.22 -4.61 -2.58
N LEU A 33 3.14 -5.75 -1.88
CA LEU A 33 3.58 -5.81 -0.48
C LEU A 33 5.12 -5.75 -0.41
N ASN A 34 5.70 -4.60 -0.73
CA ASN A 34 7.10 -4.29 -0.44
C ASN A 34 7.18 -2.91 0.23
N SER A 35 6.76 -2.83 1.48
CA SER A 35 7.26 -1.80 2.40
C SER A 35 8.03 -2.53 3.49
N LEU A 36 9.28 -2.86 3.17
CA LEU A 36 10.22 -3.46 4.10
C LEU A 36 10.48 -2.45 5.23
N ILE A 37 9.96 -2.74 6.41
CA ILE A 37 10.21 -1.98 7.64
C ILE A 37 11.61 -2.39 8.13
N GLU A 38 12.66 -1.77 7.62
CA GLU A 38 14.01 -1.94 8.18
C GLU A 38 14.39 -0.73 9.03
N GLY A 39 14.74 -0.99 10.30
CA GLY A 39 15.51 -0.06 11.12
C GLY A 39 14.98 0.16 12.52
N VAL A 40 15.33 -0.74 13.45
CA VAL A 40 15.42 -0.41 14.88
C VAL A 40 16.86 0.06 15.14
N SER A 41 17.03 1.31 15.57
CA SER A 41 18.21 1.76 16.32
C SER A 41 17.89 3.07 17.04
N GLY A 42 18.11 3.10 18.36
CA GLY A 42 17.48 4.04 19.27
C GLY A 42 18.08 5.44 19.34
N VAL A 43 17.18 6.42 19.36
CA VAL A 43 17.16 7.69 20.10
C VAL A 43 15.66 8.05 20.18
N ASP A 44 15.19 8.55 21.34
CA ASP A 44 13.78 8.69 21.76
C ASP A 44 12.93 9.65 20.90
N THR A 45 12.67 9.25 19.65
CA THR A 45 11.68 9.77 18.70
C THR A 45 11.36 8.64 17.73
N ASP A 46 10.11 8.16 17.71
CA ASP A 46 9.61 7.12 16.77
C ASP A 46 9.61 7.67 15.33
N GLU A 47 10.80 7.80 14.74
CA GLU A 47 10.98 8.11 13.32
C GLU A 47 10.93 6.83 12.49
N VAL A 48 9.95 6.76 11.58
CA VAL A 48 9.76 5.64 10.67
C VAL A 48 10.31 6.00 9.30
N SER A 49 11.37 5.32 8.87
CA SER A 49 11.91 5.48 7.51
C SER A 49 11.11 4.67 6.51
N VAL A 50 10.75 5.28 5.38
CA VAL A 50 10.00 4.65 4.28
C VAL A 50 10.69 4.96 2.96
N SER A 51 10.90 3.95 2.12
CA SER A 51 11.44 4.13 0.76
C SER A 51 10.42 3.67 -0.28
N VAL A 52 10.15 4.50 -1.28
CA VAL A 52 9.23 4.21 -2.38
C VAL A 52 9.89 4.56 -3.72
N VAL A 53 9.51 3.85 -4.78
CA VAL A 53 9.98 4.15 -6.14
C VAL A 53 9.18 5.33 -6.68
N GLU A 54 9.84 6.24 -7.40
CA GLU A 54 9.16 7.35 -8.08
C GLU A 54 8.04 6.82 -9.00
N GLY A 55 6.88 7.45 -8.97
CA GLY A 55 5.67 7.02 -9.66
C GLY A 55 4.79 6.06 -8.85
N ASP A 56 5.33 5.36 -7.86
CA ASP A 56 4.54 4.48 -6.98
C ASP A 56 3.79 5.28 -5.90
N SER A 57 2.93 4.59 -5.17
CA SER A 57 2.21 5.15 -4.02
C SER A 57 2.81 4.67 -2.70
N VAL A 58 2.73 5.48 -1.66
CA VAL A 58 3.15 5.13 -0.30
C VAL A 58 2.04 5.48 0.69
N THR A 59 1.81 4.61 1.68
CA THR A 59 0.87 4.86 2.78
C THR A 59 1.63 4.96 4.09
N LEU A 60 1.48 6.11 4.75
CA LEU A 60 2.04 6.39 6.07
C LEU A 60 1.02 5.96 7.13
N ILE A 61 1.27 4.80 7.73
CA ILE A 61 0.34 4.14 8.66
C ILE A 61 0.48 4.74 10.06
N THR A 62 -0.60 5.33 10.54
CA THR A 62 -0.68 5.92 11.89
C THR A 62 -0.49 4.86 12.98
N GLY A 63 -1.08 3.68 12.78
CA GLY A 63 -1.16 2.60 13.78
C GLY A 63 -2.24 2.81 14.84
N VAL A 64 -3.19 3.71 14.60
CA VAL A 64 -4.32 3.98 15.49
C VAL A 64 -5.66 3.84 14.75
N GLU A 65 -6.71 3.46 15.49
CA GLU A 65 -8.09 3.60 15.02
C GLU A 65 -8.60 4.99 15.43
N THR A 66 -9.15 5.74 14.47
CA THR A 66 -9.67 7.08 14.75
C THR A 66 -10.94 7.00 15.60
N LYS A 67 -10.95 7.68 16.74
CA LYS A 67 -12.17 7.88 17.52
C LYS A 67 -12.90 9.13 17.03
N HIS A 68 -14.20 9.21 17.29
CA HIS A 68 -15.07 10.33 16.87
C HIS A 68 -14.60 11.71 17.39
N GLN A 69 -13.70 11.79 18.37
CA GLN A 69 -13.19 13.07 18.91
C GLN A 69 -11.71 13.32 18.58
N ASP A 70 -11.07 12.39 17.88
CA ASP A 70 -9.65 12.52 17.55
C ASP A 70 -9.47 13.55 16.44
N ARG A 71 -8.41 14.35 16.58
CA ARG A 71 -7.96 15.29 15.55
C ARG A 71 -6.64 14.80 15.02
N ILE A 72 -6.60 14.47 13.73
CA ILE A 72 -5.41 13.97 13.06
C ILE A 72 -4.95 15.04 12.08
N ARG A 73 -3.67 15.39 12.15
CA ARG A 73 -3.06 16.38 11.26
C ARG A 73 -1.78 15.84 10.69
N TRP A 74 -1.61 16.02 9.39
CA TRP A 74 -0.40 15.68 8.66
C TRP A 74 0.28 16.95 8.19
N TYR A 75 1.59 17.01 8.44
CA TYR A 75 2.45 18.10 8.02
C TYR A 75 3.57 17.57 7.11
N PHE A 76 3.95 18.38 6.13
CA PHE A 76 5.16 18.21 5.36
C PHE A 76 5.95 19.50 5.44
N ASN A 77 7.16 19.46 5.99
CA ASN A 77 7.99 20.65 6.24
C ASN A 77 7.20 21.79 6.93
N ASP A 78 6.56 21.49 8.07
CA ASP A 78 5.72 22.41 8.86
C ASP A 78 4.43 22.93 8.17
N ILE A 79 4.20 22.57 6.91
CA ILE A 79 2.98 22.93 6.18
C ILE A 79 1.94 21.82 6.41
N ARG A 80 0.76 22.19 6.92
CA ARG A 80 -0.36 21.25 7.07
C ARG A 80 -0.91 20.85 5.70
N ILE A 81 -0.75 19.58 5.34
CA ILE A 81 -1.16 19.02 4.05
C ILE A 81 -2.46 18.20 4.12
N ALA A 82 -2.85 17.78 5.32
CA ALA A 82 -4.04 16.96 5.51
C ALA A 82 -4.55 17.08 6.95
N GLN A 83 -5.86 16.97 7.15
CA GLN A 83 -6.46 16.97 8.49
C GLN A 83 -7.78 16.21 8.53
N ILE A 84 -7.98 15.41 9.58
CA ILE A 84 -9.27 14.87 10.01
C ILE A 84 -9.65 15.52 11.34
N ASN A 85 -10.92 15.89 11.48
CA ASN A 85 -11.51 16.34 12.74
C ASN A 85 -12.55 15.34 13.21
N GLY A 86 -12.96 15.44 14.48
CA GLY A 86 -14.08 14.65 15.01
C GLY A 86 -15.41 14.83 14.26
N ASP A 87 -15.55 15.91 13.49
CA ASP A 87 -16.56 16.06 12.46
C ASP A 87 -15.91 15.84 11.08
N GLN A 88 -16.16 14.67 10.47
CA GLN A 88 -15.56 14.27 9.19
C GLN A 88 -15.90 15.23 8.04
N SER A 89 -16.96 16.05 8.18
CA SER A 89 -17.29 17.08 7.18
C SER A 89 -16.25 18.22 7.11
N LYS A 90 -15.35 18.30 8.10
CA LYS A 90 -14.27 19.30 8.18
C LYS A 90 -12.89 18.69 7.90
N THR A 91 -12.86 17.56 7.20
CA THR A 91 -11.61 17.00 6.67
C THR A 91 -11.13 17.84 5.50
N CYS A 92 -9.82 17.96 5.34
CA CYS A 92 -9.20 18.55 4.16
C CYS A 92 -7.97 17.76 3.74
N THR A 93 -7.60 17.88 2.47
CA THR A 93 -6.31 17.47 1.91
C THR A 93 -5.78 18.57 1.02
N ASP A 94 -4.48 18.57 0.75
CA ASP A 94 -3.81 19.42 -0.23
C ASP A 94 -4.28 20.89 -0.17
N VAL A 95 -4.67 21.46 -1.31
CA VAL A 95 -5.03 22.86 -1.49
C VAL A 95 -6.25 23.25 -0.67
N GLN A 96 -7.08 22.28 -0.27
CA GLN A 96 -8.20 22.50 0.64
C GLN A 96 -7.72 22.80 2.07
N CYS A 97 -6.56 22.26 2.48
CA CYS A 97 -5.96 22.55 3.77
C CYS A 97 -5.09 23.81 3.75
N ASN A 98 -4.31 24.00 2.69
CA ASN A 98 -3.41 25.14 2.51
C ASN A 98 -3.09 25.35 1.02
N GLY A 99 -3.28 26.57 0.51
CA GLY A 99 -3.00 26.92 -0.89
C GLY A 99 -1.55 26.69 -1.33
N ASP A 100 -0.60 26.66 -0.41
CA ASP A 100 0.82 26.40 -0.72
C ASP A 100 1.14 24.92 -0.99
N THR A 101 0.12 24.05 -1.00
CA THR A 101 0.28 22.61 -1.18
C THR A 101 -0.15 22.12 -2.56
N GLU A 102 -0.22 23.01 -3.55
CA GLU A 102 -0.50 22.71 -4.97
C GLU A 102 0.25 21.50 -5.53
N ARG A 103 1.50 21.30 -5.07
CA ARG A 103 2.32 20.15 -5.48
C ARG A 103 1.62 18.81 -5.23
N PHE A 104 0.76 18.73 -4.21
CA PHE A 104 0.07 17.53 -3.74
C PHE A 104 -1.36 17.40 -4.27
N ARG A 105 -1.83 18.38 -5.04
CA ARG A 105 -3.19 18.42 -5.58
C ARG A 105 -3.57 17.08 -6.21
N ASP A 106 -4.71 16.55 -5.76
CA ASP A 106 -5.31 15.27 -6.21
C ASP A 106 -4.50 14.01 -5.90
N ARG A 107 -3.36 14.12 -5.18
CA ARG A 107 -2.45 13.00 -4.90
C ARG A 107 -2.52 12.49 -3.47
N LEU A 108 -3.05 13.29 -2.54
CA LEU A 108 -3.22 12.89 -1.14
C LEU A 108 -4.57 12.22 -0.92
N LYS A 109 -4.55 11.09 -0.21
CA LYS A 109 -5.76 10.40 0.24
C LYS A 109 -5.66 10.13 1.72
N LEU A 110 -6.70 10.50 2.47
CA LEU A 110 -6.83 10.21 3.89
C LEU A 110 -7.80 9.06 4.11
N ASP A 111 -7.34 8.03 4.80
CA ASP A 111 -8.22 7.02 5.38
C ASP A 111 -8.91 7.62 6.61
N HIS A 112 -10.23 7.72 6.58
CA HIS A 112 -11.02 8.32 7.65
C HIS A 112 -11.22 7.41 8.87
N GLN A 113 -10.89 6.11 8.76
CA GLN A 113 -11.00 5.14 9.85
C GLN A 113 -9.69 4.99 10.62
N THR A 114 -8.55 5.09 9.92
CA THR A 114 -7.21 4.94 10.54
C THR A 114 -6.45 6.25 10.65
N GLY A 115 -6.82 7.27 9.87
CA GLY A 115 -6.07 8.51 9.74
C GLY A 115 -4.79 8.41 8.91
N SER A 116 -4.57 7.26 8.26
CA SER A 116 -3.39 7.02 7.43
C SER A 116 -3.40 7.91 6.19
N LEU A 117 -2.23 8.41 5.82
CA LEU A 117 -2.05 9.27 4.65
C LEU A 117 -1.42 8.46 3.52
N THR A 118 -2.11 8.39 2.38
CA THR A 118 -1.55 7.84 1.14
C THR A 118 -1.15 8.98 0.21
N ILE A 119 0.08 8.90 -0.30
CA ILE A 119 0.61 9.79 -1.35
C ILE A 119 0.69 8.94 -2.61
N THR A 120 -0.06 9.32 -3.64
CA THR A 120 -0.07 8.63 -4.93
C THR A 120 0.85 9.32 -5.94
N ASN A 121 1.35 8.55 -6.92
CA ASN A 121 2.22 9.06 -7.99
C ASN A 121 3.35 9.93 -7.41
N THR A 122 4.13 9.33 -6.50
CA THR A 122 5.18 10.03 -5.76
C THR A 122 6.24 10.56 -6.72
N ARG A 123 6.81 11.71 -6.38
CA ARG A 123 7.85 12.40 -7.15
C ARG A 123 9.05 12.61 -6.27
N ASN A 124 10.23 12.81 -6.84
CA ASN A 124 11.42 13.14 -6.06
C ASN A 124 11.19 14.31 -5.08
N THR A 125 10.40 15.31 -5.48
CA THR A 125 10.03 16.47 -4.65
C THR A 125 9.17 16.13 -3.42
N ASP A 126 8.54 14.95 -3.39
CA ASP A 126 7.74 14.49 -2.26
C ASP A 126 8.58 13.83 -1.17
N ALA A 127 9.88 13.61 -1.41
CA ALA A 127 10.81 13.18 -0.38
C ALA A 127 10.87 14.20 0.76
N GLY A 128 11.04 13.72 1.99
CA GLY A 128 11.20 14.56 3.16
C GLY A 128 10.48 14.03 4.39
N LYS A 129 10.41 14.91 5.40
CA LYS A 129 9.83 14.60 6.70
C LYS A 129 8.32 14.88 6.69
N TYR A 130 7.57 13.87 7.12
CA TYR A 130 6.14 13.95 7.34
C TYR A 130 5.87 13.81 8.83
N GLU A 131 5.15 14.77 9.41
CA GLU A 131 4.80 14.75 10.83
C GLU A 131 3.31 14.48 10.99
N LEU A 132 3.00 13.46 11.78
CA LEU A 132 1.66 13.10 12.21
C LEU A 132 1.44 13.64 13.61
N LYS A 133 0.40 14.44 13.81
CA LYS A 133 -0.04 14.91 15.13
C LYS A 133 -1.46 14.43 15.39
N ILE A 134 -1.65 13.68 16.46
CA ILE A 134 -2.95 13.17 16.89
C ILE A 134 -3.28 13.80 18.25
N SER A 135 -4.35 14.58 18.31
CA SER A 135 -4.88 15.12 19.56
C SER A 135 -6.17 14.37 19.94
N SER A 136 -6.23 13.81 21.14
CA SER A 136 -7.41 13.13 21.69
C SER A 136 -7.69 13.64 23.11
N GLY A 137 -8.70 14.50 23.26
CA GLY A 137 -8.98 15.17 24.53
C GLY A 137 -7.80 16.02 25.00
N SER A 138 -7.21 15.67 26.14
CA SER A 138 -6.01 16.33 26.71
C SER A 138 -4.70 15.65 26.33
N SER A 139 -4.75 14.57 25.56
CA SER A 139 -3.56 13.82 25.14
C SER A 139 -3.16 14.20 23.73
N GLU A 140 -1.86 14.32 23.49
CA GLU A 140 -1.28 14.50 22.16
C GLU A 140 -0.22 13.44 21.92
N SER A 141 -0.20 12.90 20.70
CA SER A 141 0.86 12.02 20.23
C SER A 141 1.39 12.51 18.90
N GLU A 142 2.68 12.28 18.68
CA GLU A 142 3.39 12.66 17.48
C GLU A 142 4.14 11.46 16.91
N LYS A 143 4.19 11.38 15.58
CA LYS A 143 4.97 10.37 14.87
C LYS A 143 5.60 11.00 13.64
N ILE A 144 6.83 10.62 13.36
CA ILE A 144 7.59 11.18 12.24
C ILE A 144 7.80 10.08 11.21
N PHE A 145 7.60 10.40 9.94
CA PHE A 145 7.95 9.54 8.82
C PHE A 145 8.97 10.24 7.93
N SER A 146 10.06 9.54 7.64
CA SER A 146 11.09 10.01 6.72
C SER A 146 10.91 9.28 5.40
N VAL A 147 10.40 9.98 4.38
CA VAL A 147 10.11 9.41 3.07
C VAL A 147 11.26 9.67 2.12
N THR A 148 11.81 8.59 1.57
CA THR A 148 12.83 8.62 0.53
C THR A 148 12.26 8.11 -0.79
N ILE A 149 12.55 8.82 -1.88
CA ILE A 149 12.08 8.47 -3.22
C ILE A 149 13.26 7.95 -4.04
N ARG A 150 13.16 6.71 -4.51
CA ARG A 150 14.16 6.08 -5.39
C ARG A 150 13.77 6.33 -6.83
N GLY A 151 14.70 6.84 -7.64
CA GLY A 151 14.45 7.01 -9.07
C GLY A 151 14.13 5.67 -9.74
N GLU A 152 13.22 5.70 -10.71
CA GLU A 152 12.91 4.53 -11.52
C GLU A 152 14.15 4.15 -12.34
N SER A 153 14.81 3.05 -11.95
CA SER A 153 15.93 2.55 -12.75
C SER A 153 15.35 1.95 -14.02
N LEU A 154 15.50 2.69 -15.13
CA LEU A 154 15.15 2.26 -16.49
C LEU A 154 16.06 1.11 -16.96
N PHE A 155 16.09 -0.01 -16.25
CA PHE A 155 16.40 -1.28 -16.87
C PHE A 155 15.23 -1.59 -17.80
N LYS A 156 15.35 -1.12 -19.05
CA LYS A 156 14.56 -1.61 -20.18
C LYS A 156 14.49 -3.12 -20.02
N LYS A 157 13.30 -3.66 -19.71
CA LYS A 157 13.11 -5.11 -19.82
C LYS A 157 13.61 -5.47 -21.22
N PRO A 158 14.55 -6.41 -21.37
CA PRO A 158 14.96 -6.84 -22.69
C PRO A 158 13.67 -7.25 -23.40
N SER A 159 13.28 -6.48 -24.42
CA SER A 159 12.20 -6.87 -25.31
C SER A 159 12.49 -8.31 -25.70
N GLU A 160 11.53 -9.21 -25.46
CA GLU A 160 11.63 -10.64 -25.71
C GLU A 160 12.57 -10.91 -26.88
N SER A 161 13.76 -11.39 -26.54
CA SER A 161 14.76 -11.82 -27.52
C SER A 161 14.07 -12.90 -28.34
N LYS A 162 13.68 -12.56 -29.56
CA LYS A 162 13.10 -13.51 -30.51
C LYS A 162 14.08 -14.67 -30.60
N ARG A 163 13.63 -15.82 -30.08
CA ARG A 163 14.29 -17.12 -30.10
C ARG A 163 15.05 -17.28 -31.42
N CYS A 164 16.39 -17.26 -31.37
CA CYS A 164 17.20 -17.70 -32.49
C CYS A 164 16.88 -19.18 -32.73
N VAL A 165 16.20 -19.47 -33.85
CA VAL A 165 16.04 -20.84 -34.35
C VAL A 165 17.28 -21.15 -35.16
N TRP A 166 18.16 -21.98 -34.62
CA TRP A 166 19.27 -22.53 -35.39
C TRP A 166 18.70 -23.58 -36.36
N ARG A 167 19.02 -23.46 -37.65
CA ARG A 167 18.80 -24.48 -38.69
C ARG A 167 20.07 -25.28 -38.88
#